data_AF-A0A813JB58-F1
#
_entry.id   AF-A0A813JB58-F1
#
_cell.length_a   1.000
_cell.length_b   1.000
_cell.length_c   1.000
_cell.angle_alpha   90.00
_cell.angle_beta   90.00
_cell.angle_gamma   90.00
#
_symmetry.space_group_name_H-M   'P 1'
#
loop_
_entity.id
_entity.type
_entity.pdbx_description
1 polymer ?
#
loop_
_entity_poly.entity_id
_entity_poly.type
_entity_poly.pdbx_seq_one_letter_code
_entity_poly.pdbx_strand_id
1 'polypeptide(L)'
;MSQSMRPPVILLKDGTDTSQGKPQIISNINACQAVVSIVKSTLGPRGMDKLIEDNGETTITNDGATVMKKLNIVHPAAKILVDISKAQDNEVGDGTTSVVVLAGELLKEAKSFLEDGLVAPQIIK
;
A
#
# COMPACT_ATOMS: atom_id res chain seq x y z
N MET A 1 -22.99 10.30 -49.81
CA MET A 1 -23.02 10.39 -48.33
C MET A 1 -21.67 9.94 -47.81
N SER A 2 -20.76 10.89 -47.57
CA SER A 2 -19.42 10.61 -47.06
C SER A 2 -19.48 10.54 -45.53
N GLN A 3 -19.48 9.32 -44.97
CA GLN A 3 -19.28 9.15 -43.52
C GLN A 3 -17.89 9.68 -43.16
N SER A 4 -17.86 10.80 -42.44
CA SER A 4 -16.65 11.34 -41.83
C SER A 4 -16.11 10.33 -40.83
N MET A 5 -15.00 9.69 -41.18
CA MET A 5 -14.26 8.78 -40.31
C MET A 5 -13.65 9.62 -39.18
N ARG A 6 -14.28 9.61 -38.00
CA ARG A 6 -13.71 10.27 -36.82
C ARG A 6 -12.43 9.51 -36.44
N PRO A 7 -11.27 10.16 -36.35
CA PRO A 7 -10.05 9.48 -35.95
C PRO A 7 -10.24 8.86 -34.55
N PRO A 8 -9.69 7.65 -34.31
CA PRO A 8 -9.80 7.00 -33.01
C PRO A 8 -9.15 7.88 -31.94
N VAL A 9 -9.91 8.22 -30.90
CA VAL A 9 -9.38 8.95 -29.75
C VAL A 9 -8.67 7.96 -28.84
N ILE A 10 -7.33 8.01 -28.84
CA ILE A 10 -6.51 7.25 -27.91
C ILE A 10 -6.55 7.96 -26.55
N LEU A 11 -7.33 7.40 -25.61
CA LEU A 11 -7.50 7.98 -24.27
C LEU A 11 -6.33 7.60 -23.33
N LEU A 12 -5.80 6.39 -23.48
CA LEU A 12 -4.71 5.84 -22.67
C LEU A 12 -3.59 5.34 -23.60
N LYS A 13 -2.34 5.47 -23.14
CA LYS A 13 -1.18 4.95 -23.89
C LYS A 13 -1.18 3.41 -23.85
N ASP A 14 -0.62 2.81 -24.89
CA ASP A 14 -0.40 1.36 -24.91
C ASP A 14 0.45 0.92 -23.70
N GLY A 15 -0.01 -0.14 -23.03
CA GLY A 15 0.59 -0.64 -21.78
C GLY A 15 0.05 -0.02 -20.49
N THR A 16 -0.97 0.83 -20.56
CA THR A 16 -1.64 1.34 -19.35
C THR A 16 -2.49 0.23 -18.71
N ASP A 17 -2.32 0.03 -17.40
CA ASP A 17 -3.18 -0.87 -16.63
C ASP A 17 -4.60 -0.29 -16.52
N THR A 18 -5.58 -1.05 -16.98
CA THR A 18 -7.01 -0.69 -16.95
C THR A 18 -7.80 -1.48 -15.92
N SER A 19 -7.13 -2.11 -14.95
CA SER A 19 -7.78 -2.91 -13.92
C SER A 19 -8.68 -2.06 -13.02
N GLN A 20 -9.92 -2.49 -12.82
CA GLN A 20 -10.96 -1.73 -12.12
C GLN A 20 -11.90 -2.64 -11.31
N GLY A 21 -12.72 -2.02 -10.47
CA GLY A 21 -13.78 -2.70 -9.71
C GLY A 21 -13.28 -3.45 -8.47
N LYS A 22 -14.14 -4.34 -7.95
CA LYS A 22 -13.87 -5.14 -6.73
C LYS A 22 -12.55 -5.92 -6.80
N PRO A 23 -12.19 -6.60 -7.92
CA PRO A 23 -10.91 -7.31 -8.00
C PRO A 23 -9.70 -6.41 -7.81
N GLN A 24 -9.73 -5.19 -8.36
CA GLN A 24 -8.64 -4.23 -8.19
C GLN A 24 -8.52 -3.74 -6.74
N ILE A 25 -9.65 -3.48 -6.08
CA ILE A 25 -9.65 -3.07 -4.66
C ILE A 25 -9.03 -4.17 -3.79
N ILE A 26 -9.39 -5.43 -4.04
CA ILE A 26 -8.83 -6.58 -3.32
C ILE A 26 -7.31 -6.69 -3.58
N SER A 27 -6.87 -6.50 -4.82
CA SER A 27 -5.44 -6.47 -5.17
C SER A 27 -4.69 -5.39 -4.39
N ASN A 28 -5.25 -4.17 -4.34
CA ASN A 28 -4.68 -3.06 -3.58
C ASN A 28 -4.53 -3.42 -2.09
N ILE A 29 -5.56 -4.02 -1.48
CA ILE A 29 -5.52 -4.46 -0.09
C ILE A 29 -4.44 -5.52 0.13
N ASN A 30 -4.35 -6.52 -0.75
CA ASN A 30 -3.34 -7.58 -0.64
C ASN A 30 -1.91 -7.03 -0.72
N ALA A 31 -1.67 -6.06 -1.60
CA ALA A 31 -0.36 -5.38 -1.68
C ALA A 31 -0.02 -4.64 -0.39
N CYS A 32 -1.00 -3.96 0.23
CA CYS A 32 -0.84 -3.34 1.53
C CYS A 32 -0.54 -4.37 2.64
N GLN A 33 -1.27 -5.49 2.66
CA GLN A 33 -1.05 -6.56 3.65
C GLN A 33 0.38 -7.14 3.58
N ALA A 34 0.93 -7.28 2.38
CA ALA A 34 2.30 -7.75 2.20
C ALA A 34 3.30 -6.84 2.95
N VAL A 35 3.19 -5.52 2.78
CA VAL A 35 4.05 -4.55 3.49
C VAL A 35 3.81 -4.59 5.00
N VAL A 36 2.54 -4.64 5.44
CA VAL A 36 2.18 -4.69 6.86
C VAL A 36 2.80 -5.90 7.55
N SER A 37 2.80 -7.07 6.90
CA SER A 37 3.40 -8.28 7.47
C SER A 37 4.92 -8.18 7.71
N ILE A 38 5.61 -7.37 6.90
CA ILE A 38 7.05 -7.11 7.06
C ILE A 38 7.29 -6.26 8.31
N VAL A 39 6.53 -5.17 8.48
CA VAL A 39 6.74 -4.20 9.56
C VAL A 39 6.10 -4.61 10.88
N LYS A 40 5.06 -5.46 10.88
CA LYS A 40 4.30 -5.82 12.11
C LYS A 40 5.18 -6.33 13.24
N SER A 41 6.26 -7.04 12.93
CA SER A 41 7.14 -7.57 13.98
C SER A 41 8.05 -6.53 14.62
N THR A 42 8.18 -5.32 14.06
CA THR A 42 8.99 -4.25 14.67
C THR A 42 8.23 -3.51 15.77
N LEU A 43 6.94 -3.80 15.93
CA LEU A 43 6.07 -3.13 16.88
C LEU A 43 6.30 -3.59 18.33
N GLY A 44 6.46 -2.61 19.22
CA GLY A 44 6.48 -2.82 20.68
C GLY A 44 7.88 -2.98 21.28
N PRO A 45 7.99 -3.11 22.61
CA PRO A 45 9.26 -3.17 23.33
C PRO A 45 10.06 -4.46 23.07
N ARG A 46 9.42 -5.48 22.49
CA ARG A 46 10.05 -6.71 22.01
C ARG A 46 10.02 -6.79 20.47
N GLY A 47 9.98 -5.63 19.81
CA GLY A 47 10.08 -5.52 18.36
C GLY A 47 11.36 -6.17 17.86
N MET A 48 11.27 -6.86 16.73
CA MET A 48 12.41 -7.52 16.09
C MET A 48 13.05 -6.60 15.06
N ASP A 49 14.35 -6.40 15.18
CA ASP A 49 15.14 -5.72 14.15
C ASP A 49 15.01 -6.40 12.79
N LYS A 50 14.99 -5.59 11.74
CA LYS A 50 15.06 -6.04 10.36
C LYS A 50 16.46 -5.82 9.83
N LEU A 51 17.04 -6.90 9.29
CA LEU A 51 18.21 -6.82 8.43
C LEU A 51 17.71 -6.64 7.00
N ILE A 52 18.07 -5.52 6.38
CA ILE A 52 17.73 -5.15 5.02
C ILE A 52 19.02 -4.99 4.25
N GLU A 53 19.13 -5.65 3.10
CA GLU A 53 20.24 -5.52 2.17
C GLU A 53 19.72 -4.84 0.91
N ASP A 54 20.34 -3.73 0.54
CA ASP A 54 20.02 -2.97 -0.66
C ASP A 54 21.33 -2.65 -1.40
N ASN A 55 21.55 -3.33 -2.53
CA ASN A 55 22.70 -3.13 -3.41
C ASN A 55 24.07 -3.18 -2.68
N GLY A 56 24.24 -4.11 -1.74
CA GLY A 56 25.46 -4.25 -0.95
C GLY A 56 25.54 -3.36 0.30
N GLU A 57 24.57 -2.46 0.53
CA GLU A 57 24.41 -1.75 1.80
C GLU A 57 23.53 -2.58 2.74
N THR A 58 24.07 -2.99 3.89
CA THR A 58 23.30 -3.68 4.93
C THR A 58 22.86 -2.69 6.00
N THR A 59 21.55 -2.60 6.24
CA THR A 59 20.95 -1.79 7.30
C THR A 59 20.24 -2.70 8.30
N ILE A 60 20.53 -2.54 9.60
CA ILE A 60 19.80 -3.21 10.68
C ILE A 60 19.02 -2.14 11.42
N THR A 61 17.69 -2.26 11.48
CA THR A 61 16.84 -1.27 12.15
C THR A 61 15.50 -1.84 12.60
N ASN A 62 14.95 -1.28 13.68
CA ASN A 62 13.59 -1.51 14.15
C ASN A 62 12.62 -0.37 13.79
N ASP A 63 13.12 0.75 13.25
CA ASP A 63 12.25 1.88 12.88
C ASP A 63 11.44 1.57 11.61
N GLY A 64 10.11 1.52 11.75
CA GLY A 64 9.19 1.22 10.65
C GLY A 64 9.33 2.19 9.46
N ALA A 65 9.61 3.47 9.71
CA ALA A 65 9.77 4.45 8.64
C ALA A 65 11.04 4.16 7.82
N THR A 66 12.15 3.86 8.49
CA THR A 66 13.42 3.48 7.84
C THR A 66 13.30 2.15 7.09
N VAL A 67 12.65 1.14 7.70
CA VAL A 67 12.38 -0.15 7.03
C VAL A 67 11.65 0.10 5.70
N MET A 68 10.56 0.86 5.73
CA MET A 68 9.76 1.11 4.52
C MET A 68 10.44 2.02 3.49
N LYS A 69 11.35 2.91 3.90
CA LYS A 69 12.16 3.71 2.97
C LYS A 69 13.16 2.85 2.19
N LYS A 70 13.69 1.79 2.80
CA LYS A 70 14.66 0.88 2.17
C LYS A 70 13.99 -0.23 1.32
N LEU A 71 12.72 -0.53 1.53
CA LEU A 71 12.00 -1.50 0.71
C LEU A 71 11.66 -0.92 -0.68
N ASN A 72 12.00 -1.65 -1.75
CA ASN A 72 11.61 -1.30 -3.12
C ASN A 72 10.14 -1.65 -3.40
N ILE A 73 9.22 -0.78 -2.95
CA ILE A 73 7.77 -0.98 -3.11
C ILE A 73 7.31 -0.39 -4.45
N VAL A 74 6.94 -1.28 -5.37
CA VAL A 74 6.47 -0.91 -6.72
C VAL A 74 4.96 -0.62 -6.75
N HIS A 75 4.16 -1.33 -5.94
CA HIS A 75 2.71 -1.24 -6.01
C HIS A 75 2.19 0.12 -5.46
N PRO A 76 1.39 0.90 -6.23
CA PRO A 76 0.97 2.24 -5.82
C PRO A 76 0.22 2.31 -4.49
N ALA A 77 -0.73 1.39 -4.27
CA ALA A 77 -1.48 1.34 -3.01
C ALA A 77 -0.58 1.10 -1.78
N ALA A 78 0.44 0.24 -1.92
CA ALA A 78 1.38 -0.05 -0.84
C ALA A 78 2.34 1.12 -0.60
N LYS A 79 2.67 1.90 -1.64
CA LYS A 79 3.48 3.12 -1.51
C LYS A 79 2.79 4.18 -0.63
N ILE A 80 1.47 4.25 -0.63
CA ILE A 80 0.71 5.15 0.25
C ILE A 80 0.98 4.83 1.73
N LEU A 81 1.16 3.56 2.11
CA LEU A 81 1.53 3.20 3.49
C LEU A 81 2.89 3.76 3.90
N VAL A 82 3.84 3.80 2.96
CA VAL A 82 5.16 4.41 3.18
C VAL A 82 5.02 5.89 3.46
N ASP A 83 4.18 6.58 2.68
CA ASP A 83 3.95 8.01 2.82
C ASP A 83 3.23 8.35 4.14
N ILE A 84 2.28 7.52 4.58
CA ILE A 84 1.62 7.63 5.89
C ILE A 84 2.64 7.54 7.03
N SER A 85 3.53 6.53 7.00
CA SER A 85 4.55 6.40 8.03
C SER A 85 5.57 7.54 8.01
N LYS A 86 5.93 8.06 6.84
CA LYS A 86 6.82 9.23 6.73
C LYS A 86 6.17 10.48 7.31
N ALA A 87 4.87 10.68 7.08
CA ALA A 87 4.14 11.78 7.68
C ALA A 87 4.17 11.70 9.22
N GLN A 88 3.91 10.50 9.76
CA GLN A 88 3.97 10.24 11.21
C GLN A 88 5.38 10.47 11.79
N ASP A 89 6.42 10.01 11.09
CA ASP A 89 7.83 10.21 11.43
C ASP A 89 8.19 11.71 11.49
N ASN A 90 7.73 12.49 10.50
CA ASN A 90 8.01 13.92 10.44
C ASN A 90 7.25 14.75 11.49
N GLU A 91 6.05 14.34 11.88
CA GLU A 91 5.20 15.11 12.80
C GLU A 91 5.50 14.82 14.27
N VAL A 92 5.64 13.54 14.63
CA VAL A 92 5.79 13.09 16.03
C VAL A 92 7.08 12.30 16.25
N GLY A 93 7.60 11.62 15.23
CA GLY A 93 8.82 10.80 15.32
C GLY A 93 8.62 9.43 15.99
N ASP A 94 7.39 9.08 16.36
CA ASP A 94 7.03 7.76 16.93
C ASP A 94 5.67 7.30 16.41
N GLY A 95 5.36 6.01 16.57
CA GLY A 95 4.13 5.38 16.10
C GLY A 95 4.13 5.07 14.61
N THR A 96 5.29 5.17 13.94
CA THR A 96 5.47 4.89 12.51
C THR A 96 5.02 3.47 12.16
N THR A 97 5.39 2.48 12.96
CA THR A 97 4.91 1.10 12.80
C THR A 97 3.44 0.95 13.16
N SER A 98 2.99 1.59 14.24
CA SER A 98 1.61 1.49 14.74
C SER A 98 0.60 1.96 13.70
N VAL A 99 0.85 3.10 13.06
CA VAL A 99 -0.08 3.66 12.05
C VAL A 99 -0.20 2.75 10.83
N VAL A 100 0.90 2.13 10.40
CA VAL A 100 0.91 1.21 9.25
C VAL A 100 0.17 -0.07 9.58
N VAL A 101 0.42 -0.66 10.75
CA VAL A 101 -0.25 -1.88 11.20
C VAL A 101 -1.74 -1.63 11.37
N LEU A 102 -2.13 -0.51 11.98
CA LEU A 102 -3.53 -0.13 12.13
C LEU A 102 -4.23 0.03 10.77
N ALA A 103 -3.63 0.77 9.84
CA ALA A 103 -4.17 0.92 8.48
C ALA A 103 -4.30 -0.44 7.76
N GLY A 104 -3.32 -1.31 7.96
CA GLY A 104 -3.35 -2.70 7.47
C GLY A 104 -4.53 -3.49 8.00
N GLU A 105 -4.72 -3.53 9.32
CA GLU A 105 -5.82 -4.30 9.91
C GLU A 105 -7.19 -3.73 9.51
N LEU A 106 -7.33 -2.40 9.38
CA LEU A 106 -8.55 -1.79 8.82
C LEU A 106 -8.85 -2.25 7.38
N LEU A 107 -7.84 -2.29 6.52
CA LEU A 107 -8.00 -2.78 5.15
C LEU A 107 -8.35 -4.27 5.09
N LYS A 108 -7.83 -5.06 6.03
CA LYS A 108 -8.12 -6.48 6.15
C LYS A 108 -9.57 -6.73 6.55
N GLU A 109 -10.08 -5.99 7.52
CA GLU A 109 -11.50 -6.04 7.90
C GLU A 109 -12.40 -5.47 6.78
N ALA A 110 -11.98 -4.42 6.08
CA ALA A 110 -12.72 -3.93 4.91
C ALA A 110 -12.84 -4.99 3.80
N LYS A 111 -11.80 -5.83 3.62
CA LYS A 111 -11.80 -6.90 2.62
C LYS A 111 -12.89 -7.94 2.87
N SER A 112 -13.14 -8.34 4.12
CA SER A 112 -14.18 -9.34 4.43
C SER A 112 -15.56 -8.81 4.04
N PHE A 113 -15.87 -7.55 4.37
CA PHE A 113 -17.12 -6.91 3.94
C PHE A 113 -17.26 -6.77 2.42
N LEU A 114 -16.17 -6.44 1.72
CA LEU A 114 -16.17 -6.41 0.26
C LEU A 114 -16.49 -7.80 -0.31
N GLU A 115 -15.90 -8.85 0.25
CA GLU A 115 -16.13 -10.24 -0.14
C GLU A 115 -17.60 -10.65 0.06
N ASP A 116 -18.20 -10.26 1.19
CA ASP A 116 -19.63 -10.44 1.52
C ASP A 116 -20.61 -9.65 0.64
N GLY A 117 -20.10 -8.76 -0.22
CA GLY A 117 -20.89 -8.07 -1.24
C GLY A 117 -21.25 -6.63 -0.89
N LEU A 118 -20.73 -6.07 0.21
CA LEU A 118 -20.85 -4.65 0.49
C LEU A 118 -20.00 -3.83 -0.49
N VAL A 119 -20.46 -2.62 -0.80
CA VAL A 119 -19.70 -1.69 -1.66
C VAL A 119 -18.83 -0.76 -0.81
N ALA A 120 -17.65 -0.39 -1.32
CA ALA A 120 -16.70 0.45 -0.59
C ALA A 120 -17.30 1.72 0.07
N PRO A 121 -18.23 2.47 -0.57
CA PRO A 121 -18.85 3.63 0.08
C PRO A 121 -19.68 3.32 1.34
N GLN A 122 -20.18 2.09 1.49
CA GLN A 122 -20.90 1.66 2.70
C GLN A 122 -19.95 1.27 3.83
N ILE A 123 -18.72 0.85 3.50
CA ILE A 123 -17.72 0.41 4.47
C ILE A 123 -16.98 1.62 5.08
N ILE A 124 -16.80 2.68 4.29
CA ILE A 124 -16.03 3.87 4.68
C ILE A 124 -16.89 4.89 5.46
N LYS A 125 -18.22 4.81 5.35
CA LYS A 125 -19.16 5.71 6.04
C LYS A 125 -19.48 5.23 7.45
#